data_AF-A0A7W7P3I1-F1
#
_entry.id   AF-A0A7W7P3I1-F1
#
_cell.length_a   1.000
_cell.length_b   1.000
_cell.length_c   1.000
_cell.angle_alpha   90.00
_cell.angle_beta   90.00
_cell.angle_gamma   90.00
#
_symmetry.space_group_name_H-M   'P 1'
#
loop_
_entity.id
_entity.type
_entity.pdbx_description
1 polymer ?
#
loop_
_entity_poly.entity_id
_entity_poly.type
_entity_poly.pdbx_seq_one_letter_code
_entity_poly.pdbx_strand_id
1 'polypeptide(L)'
;MRRVTMILLAAALLQGCAHQKTGNQCEDNFNTEGGFIAGKTFTSNVQLDMPVAKVFDRAQKTLVKEGFTIQNADEKSGTISAYQGVILSSRNAPLNVVVEKSGSGSKVSYVFVTLGGMYTTEGAVRDGFCRFTDGIRQ
;
A
#
# COMPACT_ATOMS: atom_id res chain seq x y z
N MET A 1 -21.63 42.66 -51.78
CA MET A 1 -22.16 41.29 -51.57
C MET A 1 -20.99 40.35 -51.32
N ARG A 2 -21.05 39.55 -50.24
CA ARG A 2 -20.37 38.24 -49.95
C ARG A 2 -18.90 38.04 -50.42
N ARG A 3 -17.94 37.50 -49.67
CA ARG A 3 -17.86 36.84 -48.35
C ARG A 3 -16.35 36.75 -48.04
N VAL A 4 -15.92 37.20 -46.85
CA VAL A 4 -14.56 36.99 -46.34
C VAL A 4 -14.50 35.59 -45.74
N THR A 5 -13.69 34.71 -46.32
CA THR A 5 -13.49 33.34 -45.81
C THR A 5 -12.31 33.36 -44.84
N MET A 6 -12.59 33.56 -43.55
CA MET A 6 -11.65 33.30 -42.46
C MET A 6 -11.53 31.78 -42.27
N ILE A 7 -10.35 31.22 -42.52
CA ILE A 7 -10.00 29.85 -42.13
C ILE A 7 -9.40 29.93 -40.72
N LEU A 8 -10.19 29.55 -39.72
CA LEU A 8 -9.74 29.35 -38.35
C LEU A 8 -9.02 28.00 -38.25
N LEU A 9 -7.70 28.02 -38.04
CA LEU A 9 -6.94 26.85 -37.58
C LEU A 9 -7.32 26.58 -36.11
N ALA A 10 -8.09 25.53 -35.87
CA ALA A 10 -8.32 25.02 -34.52
C ALA A 10 -7.13 24.15 -34.09
N ALA A 11 -6.28 24.69 -33.20
CA ALA A 11 -5.27 23.91 -32.50
C ALA A 11 -5.97 22.99 -31.48
N ALA A 12 -6.01 21.69 -31.78
CA ALA A 12 -6.50 20.68 -30.85
C ALA A 12 -5.50 20.52 -29.70
N LEU A 13 -5.80 21.16 -28.56
CA LEU A 13 -5.14 20.90 -27.29
C LEU A 13 -5.54 19.49 -26.83
N LEU A 14 -4.71 18.50 -27.13
CA LEU A 14 -4.75 17.19 -26.48
C LEU A 14 -4.26 17.36 -25.04
N GLN A 15 -5.12 17.88 -24.17
CA GLN A 15 -4.94 17.77 -22.73
C GLN A 15 -5.20 16.30 -22.38
N GLY A 16 -4.13 15.51 -22.35
CA GLY A 16 -4.17 14.19 -21.75
C GLY A 16 -4.61 14.33 -20.31
N CYS A 17 -5.83 13.89 -20.01
CA CYS A 17 -6.25 13.70 -18.63
C CYS A 17 -5.31 12.65 -18.03
N ALA A 18 -4.30 13.10 -17.28
CA ALA A 18 -3.61 12.23 -16.33
C ALA A 18 -4.71 11.72 -15.39
N HIS A 19 -5.13 10.48 -15.61
CA HIS A 19 -6.12 9.79 -14.79
C HIS A 19 -5.48 9.64 -13.41
N GLN A 20 -5.66 10.64 -12.54
CA GLN A 20 -5.41 10.46 -11.13
C GLN A 20 -6.46 9.44 -10.69
N LYS A 21 -6.03 8.18 -10.55
CA LYS A 21 -6.82 7.18 -9.84
C LYS A 21 -7.10 7.76 -8.45
N THR A 22 -8.29 8.28 -8.27
CA THR A 22 -8.89 8.65 -6.99
C THR A 22 -9.33 7.40 -6.20
N GLY A 23 -8.98 6.20 -6.69
CA GLY A 23 -9.21 4.92 -6.03
C GLY A 23 -8.33 4.73 -4.80
N ASN A 24 -8.78 3.86 -3.89
CA ASN A 24 -8.05 3.51 -2.70
C ASN A 24 -6.83 2.67 -3.08
N GLN A 25 -5.65 3.28 -3.20
CA GLN A 25 -4.45 2.62 -3.73
C GLN A 25 -4.10 1.30 -3.03
N CYS A 26 -4.39 1.15 -1.74
CA CYS A 26 -4.15 -0.11 -1.02
C CYS A 26 -5.01 -1.26 -1.57
N GLU A 27 -6.22 -0.98 -2.06
CA GLU A 27 -7.11 -1.95 -2.70
C GLU A 27 -6.72 -2.15 -4.16
N ASP A 28 -6.50 -1.05 -4.88
CA ASP A 28 -6.15 -1.07 -6.31
C ASP A 28 -4.86 -1.84 -6.60
N ASN A 29 -3.92 -1.83 -5.65
CA ASN A 29 -2.64 -2.50 -5.75
C ASN A 29 -2.58 -3.81 -4.95
N PHE A 30 -3.72 -4.27 -4.41
CA PHE A 30 -3.78 -5.53 -3.67
C PHE A 30 -3.57 -6.73 -4.60
N ASN A 31 -2.67 -7.62 -4.22
CA ASN A 31 -2.44 -8.88 -4.92
C ASN A 31 -2.31 -10.05 -3.95
N THR A 32 -2.64 -11.26 -4.42
CA THR A 32 -2.51 -12.50 -3.65
C THR A 32 -1.91 -13.59 -4.52
N GLU A 33 -0.95 -14.31 -3.96
CA GLU A 33 -0.31 -15.47 -4.58
C GLU A 33 -0.31 -16.67 -3.64
N GLY A 34 -0.21 -17.87 -4.20
CA GLY A 34 -0.18 -19.13 -3.45
C GLY A 34 -1.56 -19.72 -3.16
N GLY A 35 -1.66 -20.54 -2.11
CA GLY A 35 -2.87 -21.28 -1.77
C GLY A 35 -2.82 -21.87 -0.38
N PHE A 36 -3.96 -22.34 0.15
CA PHE A 36 -4.09 -22.75 1.55
C PHE A 36 -3.06 -23.79 2.01
N ILE A 37 -2.68 -24.75 1.15
CA ILE A 37 -1.74 -25.82 1.48
C ILE A 37 -0.30 -25.30 1.60
N ALA A 38 0.17 -24.53 0.63
CA ALA A 38 1.54 -23.99 0.61
C ALA A 38 1.69 -22.71 1.45
N GLY A 39 0.58 -22.02 1.71
CA GLY A 39 0.55 -20.67 2.23
C GLY A 39 0.18 -19.65 1.16
N LYS A 40 -0.20 -18.45 1.61
CA LYS A 40 -0.52 -17.30 0.76
C LYS A 40 0.41 -16.15 1.07
N THR A 41 0.79 -15.42 0.03
CA THR A 41 1.46 -14.13 0.12
C THR A 41 0.50 -13.06 -0.36
N PHE A 42 0.33 -12.03 0.46
CA PHE A 42 -0.52 -10.88 0.17
C PHE A 42 0.37 -9.65 0.07
N THR A 43 0.17 -8.86 -0.99
CA THR A 43 0.93 -7.63 -1.18
C THR A 43 0.02 -6.46 -1.50
N SER A 44 0.48 -5.27 -1.15
CA SER A 44 -0.10 -4.01 -1.60
C SER A 44 0.92 -2.89 -1.48
N ASN A 45 0.70 -1.78 -2.16
CA ASN A 45 1.54 -0.59 -2.02
C ASN A 45 0.73 0.70 -2.21
N VAL A 46 1.19 1.77 -1.58
CA VAL A 46 0.53 3.08 -1.61
C VAL A 46 1.55 4.21 -1.70
N GLN A 47 1.20 5.25 -2.43
CA GLN A 47 1.95 6.49 -2.51
C GLN A 47 1.34 7.51 -1.55
N LEU A 48 2.18 8.12 -0.72
CA LEU A 48 1.79 9.12 0.28
C LEU A 48 2.59 10.41 0.04
N ASP A 49 1.92 11.55 0.07
CA ASP A 49 2.57 12.86 0.01
C ASP A 49 3.07 13.28 1.40
N MET A 50 4.03 12.51 1.91
CA MET A 50 4.59 12.66 3.25
C MET A 50 6.06 12.21 3.27
N PRO A 51 6.95 12.88 4.03
CA PRO A 51 8.35 12.49 4.15
C PRO A 51 8.54 11.09 4.75
N VAL A 52 9.57 10.37 4.29
CA VAL A 52 9.88 8.98 4.69
C VAL A 52 9.94 8.81 6.20
N ALA A 53 10.68 9.66 6.90
CA ALA A 53 10.83 9.57 8.36
C ALA A 53 9.47 9.65 9.09
N LYS A 54 8.58 10.53 8.63
CA LYS A 54 7.24 10.69 9.22
C LYS A 54 6.35 9.50 8.91
N VAL A 55 6.41 8.97 7.68
CA VAL A 55 5.68 7.76 7.28
C VAL A 55 6.18 6.54 8.08
N PHE A 56 7.48 6.42 8.26
CA PHE A 56 8.12 5.32 8.99
C PHE A 56 7.73 5.31 10.47
N ASP A 57 7.78 6.45 11.16
CA ASP A 57 7.31 6.59 12.54
C ASP A 57 5.83 6.22 12.69
N ARG A 58 4.98 6.72 11.79
CA ARG A 58 3.54 6.44 11.83
C ARG A 58 3.21 4.99 11.47
N ALA A 59 3.95 4.38 10.56
CA ALA A 59 3.79 2.97 10.21
C ALA A 59 4.01 2.08 11.44
N GLN A 60 5.11 2.29 12.18
CA GLN A 60 5.37 1.54 13.41
C GLN A 60 4.23 1.67 14.42
N LYS A 61 3.80 2.91 14.70
CA LYS A 61 2.70 3.18 15.65
C LYS A 61 1.39 2.54 15.22
N THR A 62 1.07 2.59 13.93
CA THR A 62 -0.15 2.00 13.37
C THR A 62 -0.13 0.48 13.47
N LEU A 63 0.99 -0.17 13.14
CA LEU A 63 1.12 -1.62 13.25
C LEU A 63 0.92 -2.11 14.68
N VAL A 64 1.51 -1.42 15.67
CA VAL A 64 1.32 -1.76 17.09
C VAL A 64 -0.15 -1.59 17.50
N LYS A 65 -0.83 -0.53 17.06
CA LYS A 65 -2.27 -0.31 17.33
C LYS A 65 -3.16 -1.39 16.72
N GLU A 66 -2.77 -1.94 15.57
CA GLU A 66 -3.47 -3.03 14.90
C GLU A 66 -3.11 -4.43 15.44
N GLY A 67 -2.30 -4.48 16.51
CA GLY A 67 -1.98 -5.73 17.22
C GLY A 67 -0.80 -6.50 16.65
N PHE A 68 0.05 -5.87 15.85
CA PHE A 68 1.33 -6.46 15.42
C PHE A 68 2.42 -6.22 16.45
N THR A 69 3.24 -7.24 16.67
CA THR A 69 4.50 -7.10 17.40
C THR A 69 5.60 -6.75 16.41
N ILE A 70 6.29 -5.62 16.62
CA ILE A 70 7.46 -5.25 15.83
C ILE A 70 8.63 -6.14 16.24
N GLN A 71 9.20 -6.87 15.28
CA GLN A 71 10.42 -7.66 15.46
C GLN A 71 11.67 -6.84 15.18
N ASN A 72 11.64 -6.03 14.12
CA ASN A 72 12.73 -5.13 13.74
C ASN A 72 12.15 -3.88 13.06
N ALA A 73 12.77 -2.72 13.29
CA ALA A 73 12.49 -1.49 12.57
C ALA A 73 13.82 -0.78 12.32
N ASP A 74 14.25 -0.75 11.06
CA ASP A 74 15.48 -0.09 10.64
C ASP A 74 15.15 1.12 9.76
N GLU A 75 15.26 2.30 10.38
CA GLU A 75 14.98 3.57 9.72
C GLU A 75 15.95 3.86 8.55
N LYS A 76 17.18 3.31 8.58
CA LYS A 76 18.16 3.54 7.52
C LYS A 76 17.77 2.84 6.23
N SER A 77 17.29 1.60 6.34
CA SER A 77 16.79 0.83 5.19
C SER A 77 15.30 1.07 4.90
N GLY A 78 14.59 1.76 5.79
CA GLY A 78 13.14 1.99 5.68
C GLY A 78 12.32 0.71 5.88
N THR A 79 12.88 -0.30 6.56
CA THR A 79 12.25 -1.62 6.70
C THR A 79 11.67 -1.80 8.10
N ILE A 80 10.46 -2.37 8.15
CA ILE A 80 9.79 -2.80 9.38
C ILE A 80 9.39 -4.26 9.19
N SER A 81 9.90 -5.12 10.06
CA SER A 81 9.48 -6.51 10.16
C SER A 81 8.65 -6.68 11.43
N ALA A 82 7.44 -7.20 11.26
CA ALA A 82 6.48 -7.40 12.33
C ALA A 82 5.80 -8.76 12.17
N TYR A 83 5.04 -9.17 13.17
CA TYR A 83 4.23 -10.38 13.07
C TYR A 83 2.96 -10.28 13.91
N GLN A 84 1.99 -11.11 13.56
CA GLN A 84 0.80 -11.35 14.36
C GLN A 84 0.77 -12.81 14.81
N GLY A 85 0.49 -13.03 16.10
CA GLY A 85 0.31 -14.38 16.65
C GLY A 85 -1.00 -15.00 16.18
N VAL A 86 -0.98 -16.29 15.85
CA VAL A 86 -2.18 -17.04 15.45
C VAL A 86 -2.80 -17.70 16.67
N ILE A 87 -4.07 -17.38 16.93
CA ILE A 87 -4.85 -17.85 18.08
C ILE A 87 -4.74 -19.37 18.24
N LEU A 88 -4.55 -19.83 19.49
CA LEU A 88 -4.39 -21.24 19.85
C LEU A 88 -3.20 -21.95 19.18
N SER A 89 -2.18 -21.20 18.74
CA SER A 89 -0.95 -21.76 18.18
C SER A 89 0.28 -20.97 18.61
N SER A 90 1.46 -21.55 18.45
CA SER A 90 2.75 -20.86 18.58
C SER A 90 3.22 -20.24 17.26
N ARG A 91 2.39 -20.27 16.21
CA ARG A 91 2.75 -19.79 14.88
C ARG A 91 2.52 -18.30 14.77
N ASN A 92 3.39 -17.66 14.01
CA ASN A 92 3.32 -16.24 13.69
C ASN A 92 3.09 -16.05 12.20
N ALA A 93 2.23 -15.10 11.84
CA ALA A 93 2.07 -14.63 10.47
C ALA A 93 2.91 -13.36 10.27
N PRO A 94 4.01 -13.41 9.50
CA PRO A 94 4.90 -12.27 9.34
C PRO A 94 4.31 -11.20 8.42
N LEU A 95 4.61 -9.95 8.74
CA LEU A 95 4.35 -8.76 7.95
C LEU A 95 5.67 -8.00 7.75
N ASN A 96 6.01 -7.67 6.52
CA ASN A 96 7.08 -6.72 6.22
C ASN A 96 6.49 -5.46 5.60
N VAL A 97 7.00 -4.32 6.03
CA VAL A 97 6.68 -3.00 5.47
C VAL A 97 7.97 -2.33 5.04
N VAL A 98 7.96 -1.77 3.83
CA VAL A 98 9.06 -0.96 3.31
C VAL A 98 8.55 0.44 3.03
N VAL A 99 9.23 1.44 3.58
CA VAL A 99 8.97 2.87 3.35
C VAL A 99 10.16 3.44 2.62
N GLU A 100 9.94 3.91 1.39
CA GLU A 100 10.99 4.46 0.55
C GLU A 100 10.58 5.79 -0.08
N LYS A 101 11.57 6.62 -0.45
CA LYS A 101 11.31 7.88 -1.13
C LYS A 101 10.71 7.61 -2.52
N SER A 102 9.65 8.32 -2.86
CA SER A 102 9.07 8.27 -4.21
C SER A 102 8.51 9.65 -4.57
N GLY A 103 9.10 10.27 -5.59
CA GLY A 103 8.81 11.66 -5.95
C GLY A 103 9.07 12.64 -4.79
N SER A 104 8.09 13.49 -4.50
CA SER A 104 8.09 14.42 -3.36
C SER A 104 7.79 13.73 -2.01
N GLY A 105 7.19 12.54 -2.04
CA GLY A 105 6.69 11.85 -0.87
C GLY A 105 7.35 10.48 -0.65
N SER A 106 6.55 9.52 -0.18
CA SER A 106 6.99 8.17 0.14
C SER A 106 6.08 7.13 -0.47
N LYS A 107 6.65 6.00 -0.87
CA LYS A 107 5.92 4.79 -1.19
C LYS A 107 6.00 3.83 0.01
N VAL A 108 4.87 3.26 0.39
CA VAL A 108 4.79 2.21 1.42
C VAL A 108 4.39 0.92 0.73
N SER A 109 5.15 -0.14 0.94
CA SER A 109 4.84 -1.48 0.41
C SER A 109 4.64 -2.46 1.56
N TYR A 110 3.63 -3.31 1.45
CA TYR A 110 3.26 -4.32 2.45
C TYR A 110 3.42 -5.72 1.86
N VAL A 111 3.96 -6.63 2.66
CA VAL A 111 4.02 -8.06 2.36
C VAL A 111 3.60 -8.84 3.60
N PHE A 112 2.44 -9.48 3.56
CA PHE A 112 1.93 -10.33 4.62
C PHE A 112 1.91 -11.78 4.15
N VAL A 113 2.35 -12.71 4.98
CA VAL A 113 2.38 -14.13 4.61
C VAL A 113 1.61 -14.96 5.62
N THR A 114 0.71 -15.79 5.11
CA THR A 114 0.16 -16.90 5.87
C THR A 114 0.82 -18.19 5.41
N LEU A 115 1.61 -18.81 6.27
CA LEU A 115 2.07 -20.19 6.14
C LEU A 115 0.93 -21.20 5.90
N GLY A 116 1.25 -22.34 5.30
CA GLY A 116 0.31 -23.42 5.01
C GLY A 116 -0.56 -23.84 6.21
N GLY A 117 -1.84 -24.11 5.94
CA GLY A 117 -2.85 -24.48 6.93
C GLY A 117 -3.39 -23.32 7.79
N MET A 118 -2.90 -22.09 7.62
CA MET A 118 -3.47 -20.91 8.27
C MET A 118 -4.55 -20.31 7.39
N TYR A 119 -5.70 -20.03 8.00
CA TYR A 119 -6.84 -19.46 7.31
C TYR A 119 -6.90 -17.95 7.49
N THR A 120 -6.98 -17.22 6.38
CA THR A 120 -7.38 -15.82 6.33
C THR A 120 -8.10 -15.57 5.00
N THR A 121 -8.96 -14.55 4.96
CA THR A 121 -9.62 -14.13 3.72
C THR A 121 -8.84 -13.01 3.06
N GLU A 122 -8.87 -12.96 1.73
CA GLU A 122 -8.26 -11.86 0.96
C GLU A 122 -8.85 -10.51 1.33
N GLY A 123 -10.16 -10.46 1.57
CA GLY A 123 -10.84 -9.26 2.06
C GLY A 123 -10.29 -8.77 3.40
N ALA A 124 -10.12 -9.66 4.39
CA ALA A 124 -9.60 -9.26 5.69
C ALA A 124 -8.18 -8.68 5.62
N VAL A 125 -7.30 -9.25 4.77
CA VAL A 125 -5.94 -8.75 4.59
C VAL A 125 -5.92 -7.43 3.82
N ARG A 126 -6.71 -7.33 2.74
CA ARG A 126 -6.86 -6.08 1.97
C ARG A 126 -7.35 -4.94 2.86
N ASP A 127 -8.42 -5.17 3.62
CA ASP A 127 -8.98 -4.17 4.54
C ASP A 127 -7.97 -3.80 5.62
N GLY A 128 -7.16 -4.77 6.07
CA GLY A 128 -6.01 -4.52 6.96
C GLY A 128 -4.99 -3.56 6.37
N PHE A 129 -4.49 -3.81 5.16
CA PHE A 129 -3.54 -2.91 4.48
C PHE A 129 -4.10 -1.50 4.29
N CYS A 130 -5.40 -1.39 4.03
CA CYS A 130 -6.07 -0.10 3.94
C CYS A 130 -6.18 0.62 5.29
N ARG A 131 -6.56 -0.10 6.36
CA ARG A 131 -6.52 0.46 7.73
C ARG A 131 -5.11 0.92 8.11
N PHE A 132 -4.07 0.17 7.74
CA PHE A 132 -2.68 0.58 8.01
C PHE A 132 -2.34 1.88 7.29
N THR A 133 -2.73 1.98 6.02
CA THR A 133 -2.53 3.18 5.22
C THR A 133 -3.24 4.38 5.83
N ASP A 134 -4.49 4.21 6.25
CA ASP A 134 -5.28 5.29 6.85
C ASP A 134 -4.75 5.71 8.22
N GLY A 135 -4.29 4.76 9.04
CA GLY A 135 -3.60 5.05 10.29
C GLY A 135 -2.29 5.84 10.09
N ILE A 136 -1.58 5.61 8.98
CA ILE A 136 -0.37 6.38 8.62
C ILE A 136 -0.73 7.81 8.18
N ARG A 137 -1.89 8.03 7.56
CA ARG A 137 -2.31 9.35 7.08
C ARG A 137 -2.64 10.32 8.23
N GLN A 138 -3.14 9.83 9.36
CA GLN A 138 -3.47 10.61 10.56
C GLN A 138 -2.23 11.23 11.20
#